data_AF-A0A7J8PIS8-F1
#
_entry.id   AF-A0A7J8PIS8-F1
#
_cell.length_a   1.000
_cell.length_b   1.000
_cell.length_c   1.000
_cell.angle_alpha   90.00
_cell.angle_beta   90.00
_cell.angle_gamma   90.00
#
_symmetry.space_group_name_H-M   'P 1'
#
loop_
_entity.id
_entity.type
_entity.pdbx_description
1 polymer ?
#
loop_
_entity_poly.entity_id
_entity_poly.type
_entity_poly.pdbx_seq_one_letter_code
_entity_poly.pdbx_strand_id
1 'polypeptide(L)'
;MGLFIGLGYSSYAYSSILSIPITTYSFVPQLALLNGLNIFPKVSEPWFLLYVLVFLGAYGQDFLEHCVGGGTIQRWWSDQRLWMIKGLSCFLFGLTEFLLKSIGIPTQGFNVTRKVVDDEQRKRYVQGLFEFGVSSAMFVPLTMAAIVNLFSFTYGLIHFVNGSNKEMGLMPLLLSASFPLLKQLWYWLFIQ
;
A
#
# COMPACT_ATOMS: atom_id res chain seq x y z
N MET A 1 34.16 -1.33 -5.05
CA MET A 1 32.87 -0.61 -5.06
C MET A 1 33.01 0.64 -4.22
N GLY A 2 32.59 1.82 -4.71
CA GLY A 2 32.60 3.05 -3.92
C GLY A 2 31.55 3.02 -2.81
N LEU A 3 31.74 3.83 -1.75
CA LEU A 3 30.86 3.89 -0.59
C LEU A 3 29.39 4.19 -0.99
N PHE A 4 29.18 5.18 -1.86
CA PHE A 4 27.84 5.55 -2.35
C PHE A 4 27.14 4.41 -3.10
N ILE A 5 27.89 3.66 -3.90
CA ILE A 5 27.36 2.51 -4.65
C ILE A 5 26.95 1.41 -3.68
N GLY A 6 27.78 1.14 -2.64
CA GLY A 6 27.45 0.18 -1.59
C GLY A 6 26.17 0.53 -0.84
N LEU A 7 25.96 1.82 -0.53
CA LEU A 7 24.72 2.30 0.10
C LEU A 7 23.50 2.12 -0.81
N GLY A 8 23.64 2.34 -2.11
CA GLY A 8 22.54 2.11 -3.07
C GLY A 8 22.13 0.63 -3.12
N TYR A 9 23.08 -0.29 -3.15
CA TYR A 9 22.75 -1.73 -3.14
C TYR A 9 22.11 -2.16 -1.82
N SER A 10 22.60 -1.65 -0.67
CA SER A 10 22.02 -2.01 0.62
C SER A 10 20.60 -1.46 0.78
N SER A 11 20.30 -0.24 0.31
CA SER A 11 18.93 0.31 0.38
C SER A 11 17.92 -0.54 -0.40
N TYR A 12 18.30 -1.03 -1.59
CA TYR A 12 17.46 -1.95 -2.36
C TYR A 12 17.28 -3.29 -1.65
N ALA A 13 18.34 -3.87 -1.07
CA ALA A 13 18.27 -5.13 -0.35
C ALA A 13 17.35 -5.05 0.89
N TYR A 14 17.38 -3.93 1.62
CA TYR A 14 16.57 -3.71 2.81
C TYR A 14 15.16 -3.19 2.53
N SER A 15 14.80 -2.91 1.27
CA SER A 15 13.48 -2.41 0.91
C SER A 15 12.33 -3.33 1.37
N SER A 16 12.55 -4.65 1.46
CA SER A 16 11.55 -5.60 1.96
C SER A 16 11.20 -5.40 3.44
N ILE A 17 12.11 -4.85 4.26
CA ILE A 17 11.83 -4.56 5.68
C ILE A 17 10.77 -3.46 5.82
N LEU A 18 10.68 -2.55 4.83
CA LEU A 18 9.67 -1.49 4.82
C LEU A 18 8.23 -2.04 4.76
N SER A 19 8.04 -3.33 4.45
CA SER A 19 6.71 -3.95 4.53
C SER A 19 6.08 -3.90 5.93
N ILE A 20 6.89 -3.97 7.01
CA ILE A 20 6.40 -3.91 8.39
C ILE A 20 5.73 -2.56 8.72
N PRO A 21 6.41 -1.41 8.55
CA PRO A 21 5.77 -0.13 8.79
C PRO A 21 4.61 0.10 7.82
N ILE A 22 4.75 -0.24 6.53
CA ILE A 22 3.69 -0.02 5.53
C ILE A 22 2.41 -0.79 5.90
N THR A 23 2.51 -2.07 6.29
CA THR A 23 1.36 -2.84 6.76
C THR A 23 0.76 -2.26 8.02
N THR A 24 1.60 -1.93 9.00
CA THR A 24 1.15 -1.36 10.27
C THR A 24 0.34 -0.08 10.04
N TYR A 25 0.87 0.87 9.27
CA TYR A 25 0.17 2.12 8.94
C TYR A 25 -1.05 1.91 8.03
N SER A 26 -1.15 0.78 7.32
CA SER A 26 -2.31 0.45 6.49
C SER A 26 -3.48 -0.18 7.25
N PHE A 27 -3.30 -0.60 8.50
CA PHE A 27 -4.37 -1.18 9.31
C PHE A 27 -4.63 -0.42 10.61
N VAL A 28 -3.58 0.11 11.26
CA VAL A 28 -3.69 0.74 12.58
C VAL A 28 -4.65 1.96 12.57
N PRO A 29 -4.55 2.92 11.63
CA PRO A 29 -5.50 4.04 11.58
C PRO A 29 -6.94 3.59 11.34
N GLN A 30 -7.14 2.59 10.48
CA GLN A 30 -8.46 2.08 10.11
C GLN A 30 -9.12 1.36 11.28
N LEU A 31 -8.36 0.52 11.99
CA LEU A 31 -8.84 -0.18 13.17
C LEU A 31 -9.07 0.77 14.33
N ALA A 32 -8.24 1.80 14.49
CA ALA A 32 -8.45 2.81 15.51
C ALA A 32 -9.76 3.58 15.29
N LEU A 33 -10.04 3.95 14.04
CA LEU A 33 -11.28 4.61 13.66
C LEU A 33 -12.50 3.72 13.97
N LEU A 34 -12.42 2.43 13.65
CA LEU A 34 -13.51 1.47 13.93
C LEU A 34 -13.75 1.25 15.43
N ASN A 35 -12.69 1.32 16.24
CA ASN A 35 -12.78 1.18 17.70
C ASN A 35 -13.08 2.50 18.42
N GLY A 36 -13.20 3.62 17.70
CA GLY A 36 -13.37 4.95 18.30
C GLY A 36 -12.15 5.42 19.11
N LEU A 37 -10.96 4.85 18.87
CA LEU A 37 -9.72 5.23 19.53
C LEU A 37 -9.05 6.39 18.78
N ASN A 38 -8.60 7.39 19.53
CA ASN A 38 -7.89 8.54 18.96
C ASN A 38 -6.38 8.34 19.10
N ILE A 39 -5.72 7.89 18.01
CA ILE A 39 -4.26 7.69 17.99
C ILE A 39 -3.51 9.03 17.82
N PHE A 40 -4.15 10.01 17.19
CA PHE A 40 -3.54 11.31 16.92
C PHE A 40 -3.89 12.31 18.02
N PRO A 41 -2.98 13.27 18.32
CA PRO A 41 -3.28 14.33 19.27
C PRO A 41 -4.45 15.17 18.78
N LYS A 42 -5.20 15.72 19.74
CA LYS A 42 -6.34 16.61 19.44
C LYS A 42 -5.82 17.88 18.75
N VAL A 43 -6.64 18.46 17.87
CA VAL A 43 -6.31 19.72 17.15
C VAL A 43 -6.04 20.88 18.11
N SER A 44 -6.59 20.82 19.33
CA SER A 44 -6.36 21.79 20.40
C SER A 44 -4.96 21.71 21.02
N GLU A 45 -4.22 20.63 20.81
CA GLU A 45 -2.90 20.44 21.41
C GLU A 45 -1.79 21.00 20.50
N PRO A 46 -0.77 21.69 21.06
CA PRO A 46 0.36 22.20 20.28
C PRO A 46 1.12 21.10 19.50
N TRP A 47 1.17 19.89 20.05
CA TRP A 47 1.84 18.73 19.45
C TRP A 47 1.26 18.36 18.09
N PHE A 48 -0.02 18.65 17.84
CA PHE A 48 -0.67 18.43 16.55
C PHE A 48 0.07 19.12 15.39
N LEU A 49 0.59 20.33 15.62
CA LEU A 49 1.33 21.07 14.59
C LEU A 49 2.60 20.34 14.16
N LEU A 50 3.29 19.66 15.08
CA LEU A 50 4.48 18.89 14.76
C LEU A 50 4.15 17.70 13.85
N TYR A 51 3.04 16.99 14.09
CA TYR A 51 2.59 15.90 13.22
C TYR A 51 2.28 16.40 11.81
N VAL A 52 1.55 17.52 11.70
CA VAL A 52 1.23 18.13 10.40
C VAL A 52 2.48 18.58 9.66
N LEU A 53 3.44 19.19 10.37
CA LEU A 53 4.70 19.65 9.78
C LEU A 53 5.55 18.49 9.25
N VAL A 54 5.69 17.41 10.03
CA VAL A 54 6.45 16.22 9.61
C VAL A 54 5.77 15.55 8.41
N PHE A 55 4.44 15.44 8.42
CA PHE A 55 3.68 14.90 7.31
C PHE A 55 3.88 15.73 6.03
N LEU A 56 3.66 17.05 6.10
CA LEU A 56 3.85 17.95 4.96
C LEU A 56 5.30 17.98 4.49
N GLY A 57 6.27 17.93 5.40
CA GLY A 57 7.70 17.88 5.08
C GLY A 57 8.06 16.61 4.30
N ALA A 58 7.61 15.45 4.75
CA ALA A 58 7.89 14.17 4.09
C ALA A 58 7.28 14.10 2.68
N TYR A 59 5.97 14.37 2.55
CA TYR A 59 5.30 14.36 1.25
C TYR A 59 5.76 15.50 0.33
N GLY A 60 6.05 16.68 0.90
CA GLY A 60 6.55 17.83 0.17
C GLY A 60 7.95 17.59 -0.40
N GLN A 61 8.86 16.99 0.39
CA GLN A 61 10.19 16.62 -0.09
C GLN A 61 10.11 15.60 -1.23
N ASP A 62 9.33 14.53 -1.07
CA ASP A 62 9.14 13.50 -2.09
C ASP A 62 8.54 14.07 -3.38
N PHE A 63 7.56 14.95 -3.24
CA PHE A 63 6.98 15.67 -4.38
C PHE A 63 8.00 16.59 -5.07
N LEU A 64 8.77 17.37 -4.31
CA LEU A 64 9.79 18.26 -4.85
C LEU A 64 10.87 17.48 -5.61
N GLU A 65 11.32 16.34 -5.07
CA GLU A 65 12.29 15.46 -5.75
C GLU A 65 11.72 14.97 -7.09
N HIS A 66 10.44 14.58 -7.12
CA HIS A 66 9.76 14.18 -8.35
C HIS A 66 9.65 15.34 -9.36
N CYS A 67 9.39 16.55 -8.90
CA CYS A 67 9.33 17.75 -9.75
C CYS A 67 10.71 18.14 -10.31
N VAL A 68 11.76 18.11 -9.49
CA VAL A 68 13.15 18.36 -9.92
C VAL A 68 13.59 17.31 -10.94
N GLY A 69 13.14 16.07 -10.79
CA GLY A 69 13.32 14.99 -11.76
C GLY A 69 12.51 15.14 -13.07
N GLY A 70 11.79 16.25 -13.27
CA GLY A 70 10.96 16.47 -14.47
C GLY A 70 9.68 15.64 -14.51
N GLY A 71 9.25 15.10 -13.37
CA GLY A 71 8.03 14.32 -13.24
C GLY A 71 6.77 15.20 -13.14
N THR A 72 5.64 14.65 -13.58
CA THR A 72 4.31 15.29 -13.44
C THR A 72 3.62 14.84 -12.15
N ILE A 73 2.69 15.65 -11.65
CA ILE A 73 1.89 15.33 -10.45
C ILE A 73 1.21 13.95 -10.57
N GLN A 74 0.71 13.61 -11.77
CA GLN A 74 0.08 12.31 -12.02
C GLN A 74 1.07 11.13 -11.90
N ARG A 75 2.33 11.32 -12.30
CA ARG A 75 3.39 10.32 -12.14
C ARG A 75 3.74 10.15 -10.66
N TRP A 76 3.93 11.25 -9.94
CA TRP A 76 4.17 11.23 -8.50
C TRP A 76 3.08 10.46 -7.75
N TRP A 77 1.81 10.79 -8.02
CA TRP A 77 0.67 10.09 -7.43
C TRP A 77 0.64 8.60 -7.78
N SER A 78 1.04 8.24 -9.00
CA SER A 78 1.09 6.84 -9.43
C SER A 78 2.24 6.08 -8.77
N ASP A 79 3.36 6.75 -8.50
CA ASP A 79 4.52 6.18 -7.81
C ASP A 79 4.21 5.91 -6.33
N GLN A 80 3.58 6.89 -5.65
CA GLN A 80 3.07 6.70 -4.28
C GLN A 80 2.14 5.49 -4.18
N ARG A 81 1.22 5.32 -5.14
CA ARG A 81 0.33 4.15 -5.24
C ARG A 81 1.12 2.85 -5.40
N LEU A 82 2.07 2.82 -6.33
CA LEU A 82 2.86 1.64 -6.61
C LEU A 82 3.72 1.26 -5.39
N TRP A 83 4.22 2.23 -4.65
CA TRP A 83 5.01 2.01 -3.45
C TRP A 83 4.23 1.25 -2.37
N MET A 84 2.96 1.61 -2.09
CA MET A 84 2.13 0.84 -1.15
C MET A 84 1.75 -0.54 -1.69
N ILE A 85 1.46 -0.67 -2.99
CA ILE A 85 1.16 -1.98 -3.59
C ILE A 85 2.37 -2.91 -3.42
N LYS A 86 3.59 -2.44 -3.69
CA LYS A 86 4.83 -3.19 -3.46
C LYS A 86 4.99 -3.56 -1.98
N GLY A 87 4.73 -2.60 -1.08
CA GLY A 87 4.73 -2.81 0.36
C GLY A 87 3.82 -3.95 0.81
N LEU A 88 2.57 -3.96 0.34
CA LEU A 88 1.55 -4.96 0.70
C LEU A 88 1.62 -6.26 -0.11
N SER A 89 2.52 -6.36 -1.09
CA SER A 89 2.67 -7.56 -1.93
C SER A 89 4.10 -8.08 -1.88
N CYS A 90 4.94 -7.73 -2.84
CA CYS A 90 6.27 -8.31 -3.00
C CYS A 90 7.18 -8.13 -1.78
N PHE A 91 7.10 -6.99 -1.08
CA PHE A 91 7.94 -6.76 0.10
C PHE A 91 7.49 -7.63 1.28
N LEU A 92 6.19 -7.80 1.50
CA LEU A 92 5.69 -8.72 2.52
C LEU A 92 6.09 -10.16 2.24
N PHE A 93 5.83 -10.66 1.04
CA PHE A 93 6.16 -12.04 0.69
C PHE A 93 7.67 -12.27 0.70
N GLY A 94 8.46 -11.30 0.23
CA GLY A 94 9.93 -11.37 0.29
C GLY A 94 10.45 -11.37 1.72
N LEU A 95 9.86 -10.58 2.62
CA LEU A 95 10.21 -10.59 4.04
C LEU A 95 9.82 -11.93 4.69
N THR A 96 8.62 -12.45 4.41
CA THR A 96 8.18 -13.76 4.91
C THR A 96 9.11 -14.87 4.44
N GLU A 97 9.48 -14.87 3.15
CA GLU A 97 10.43 -15.85 2.60
C GLU A 97 11.81 -15.76 3.28
N PHE A 98 12.31 -14.54 3.48
CA PHE A 98 13.56 -14.31 4.19
C PHE A 98 13.51 -14.84 5.62
N LEU A 99 12.46 -14.53 6.38
CA LEU A 99 12.27 -14.99 7.76
C LEU A 99 12.17 -16.54 7.84
N LEU A 100 11.42 -17.15 6.92
CA LEU A 100 11.31 -18.61 6.84
C LEU A 100 12.68 -19.26 6.60
N LYS A 101 13.47 -18.73 5.66
CA LYS A 101 14.85 -19.18 5.43
C LYS A 101 15.73 -18.98 6.65
N SER A 102 15.63 -17.85 7.34
CA SER A 102 16.41 -17.57 8.56
C SER A 102 16.11 -18.54 9.70
N ILE A 103 14.90 -19.10 9.77
CA ILE A 103 14.50 -20.11 10.76
C ILE A 103 14.83 -21.55 10.30
N GLY A 104 15.37 -21.72 9.08
CA GLY A 104 15.76 -23.02 8.53
C GLY A 104 14.66 -23.76 7.76
N ILE A 105 13.55 -23.09 7.45
CA ILE A 105 12.48 -23.66 6.63
C ILE A 105 12.83 -23.45 5.16
N PRO A 106 13.00 -24.53 4.36
CA PRO A 106 13.26 -24.39 2.93
C PRO A 106 12.02 -23.80 2.25
N THR A 107 12.19 -22.68 1.56
CA THR A 107 11.13 -22.06 0.77
C THR A 107 11.12 -22.64 -0.64
N GLN A 108 9.96 -22.61 -1.31
CA GLN A 108 9.83 -23.13 -2.68
C GLN A 108 10.80 -22.39 -3.61
N GLY A 109 11.68 -23.16 -4.28
CA GLY A 109 12.57 -22.62 -5.30
C GLY A 109 11.81 -22.11 -6.52
N PHE A 110 12.47 -21.29 -7.32
CA PHE A 110 11.90 -20.81 -8.58
C PHE A 110 11.76 -21.98 -9.57
N ASN A 111 10.56 -22.56 -9.66
CA ASN A 111 10.28 -23.58 -10.66
C ASN A 111 10.03 -22.91 -12.00
N VAL A 112 10.92 -23.13 -12.98
CA VAL A 112 10.81 -22.54 -14.31
C VAL A 112 9.54 -23.05 -14.98
N THR A 113 8.53 -22.19 -15.09
CA THR A 113 7.28 -22.55 -15.73
C THR A 113 7.52 -22.76 -17.22
N ARG A 114 7.11 -23.92 -17.75
CA ARG A 114 7.18 -24.23 -19.17
C ARG A 114 6.26 -23.30 -19.94
N LYS A 115 6.83 -22.38 -20.73
CA LYS A 115 6.08 -21.44 -21.60
C LYS A 115 5.49 -22.12 -22.85
N VAL A 116 5.29 -23.43 -22.84
CA VAL A 116 4.63 -24.11 -23.96
C VAL A 116 3.15 -23.84 -23.82
N VAL A 117 2.64 -23.01 -24.73
CA VAL A 117 1.22 -22.67 -24.81
C VAL A 117 0.49 -23.89 -25.34
N ASP A 118 -0.46 -24.40 -24.57
CA ASP A 118 -1.34 -25.47 -25.01
C ASP A 118 -2.23 -24.99 -26.17
N ASP A 119 -2.53 -25.85 -27.14
CA ASP A 119 -3.23 -25.47 -28.37
C ASP A 119 -4.64 -24.90 -28.08
N GLU A 120 -5.27 -25.35 -26.98
CA GLU A 120 -6.54 -24.79 -26.51
C GLU A 120 -6.40 -23.37 -25.95
N GLN A 121 -5.35 -23.12 -25.17
CA GLN A 121 -5.08 -21.81 -24.58
C GLN A 121 -4.72 -20.78 -25.67
N ARG A 122 -4.03 -21.24 -26.74
CA ARG A 122 -3.78 -20.45 -27.94
C ARG A 122 -5.08 -20.10 -28.69
N LYS A 123 -6.01 -21.06 -28.85
CA LYS A 123 -7.31 -20.81 -29.49
C LYS A 123 -8.15 -19.79 -28.72
N ARG A 124 -8.21 -19.91 -27.38
CA ARG A 124 -8.94 -18.95 -26.51
C ARG A 124 -8.33 -17.54 -26.56
N TYR A 125 -7.00 -17.43 -26.58
CA TYR A 125 -6.30 -16.16 -26.76
C TYR A 125 -6.61 -15.51 -28.12
N VAL A 126 -6.61 -16.28 -29.21
CA VAL A 126 -6.93 -15.79 -30.57
C VAL A 126 -8.40 -15.35 -30.67
N GLN A 127 -9.30 -15.95 -29.90
CA GLN A 127 -10.70 -15.53 -29.77
C GLN A 127 -10.90 -14.29 -28.90
N GLY A 128 -9.82 -13.68 -28.37
CA GLY A 128 -9.89 -12.50 -27.52
C GLY A 128 -10.31 -12.80 -26.07
N LEU A 129 -10.41 -14.07 -25.68
CA LEU A 129 -10.79 -14.48 -24.34
C LEU A 129 -9.54 -14.47 -23.44
N PHE A 130 -9.38 -13.41 -22.65
CA PHE A 130 -8.28 -13.28 -21.70
C PHE A 130 -8.63 -13.96 -20.38
N GLU A 131 -8.13 -15.18 -20.18
CA GLU A 131 -8.21 -15.86 -18.88
C GLU A 131 -7.08 -15.32 -17.98
N PHE A 132 -7.43 -14.44 -17.05
CA PHE A 132 -6.53 -14.13 -15.93
C PHE A 132 -6.36 -15.41 -15.12
N GLY A 133 -5.12 -15.89 -14.98
CA GLY A 133 -4.82 -17.10 -14.21
C GLY A 133 -5.30 -17.02 -12.76
N VAL A 134 -5.15 -18.14 -12.02
CA VAL A 134 -5.56 -18.26 -10.60
C VAL A 134 -5.10 -17.04 -9.80
N SER A 135 -6.00 -16.49 -8.99
CA SER A 135 -5.73 -15.33 -8.14
C SER A 135 -4.45 -15.55 -7.31
N SER A 136 -3.44 -14.72 -7.55
CA SER A 136 -2.17 -14.84 -6.83
C SER A 136 -2.38 -14.52 -5.35
N ALA A 137 -1.79 -15.32 -4.46
CA ALA A 137 -1.77 -15.09 -3.02
C ALA A 137 -1.25 -13.68 -2.65
N MET A 138 -0.44 -13.06 -3.52
CA MET A 138 0.04 -11.69 -3.37
C MET A 138 -1.06 -10.63 -3.35
N PHE A 139 -2.24 -10.92 -3.91
CA PHE A 139 -3.37 -9.99 -3.90
C PHE A 139 -4.15 -10.02 -2.58
N VAL A 140 -4.06 -11.09 -1.79
CA VAL A 140 -4.84 -11.27 -0.56
C VAL A 140 -4.60 -10.14 0.47
N PRO A 141 -3.34 -9.80 0.86
CA PRO A 141 -3.12 -8.69 1.78
C PRO A 141 -3.57 -7.34 1.22
N LEU A 142 -3.45 -7.14 -0.09
CA LEU A 142 -3.89 -5.91 -0.76
C LEU A 142 -5.42 -5.76 -0.74
N THR A 143 -6.17 -6.81 -1.04
CA THR A 143 -7.64 -6.80 -1.03
C THR A 143 -8.17 -6.66 0.40
N MET A 144 -7.54 -7.34 1.37
CA MET A 144 -7.90 -7.20 2.78
C MET A 144 -7.72 -5.76 3.29
N ALA A 145 -6.58 -5.11 2.98
CA ALA A 145 -6.36 -3.71 3.31
C ALA A 145 -7.41 -2.78 2.66
N ALA A 146 -7.77 -3.04 1.40
CA ALA A 146 -8.78 -2.25 0.70
C ALA A 146 -10.17 -2.37 1.33
N ILE A 147 -10.60 -3.58 1.70
CA ILE A 147 -11.91 -3.82 2.34
C ILE A 147 -11.97 -3.15 3.71
N VAL A 148 -10.94 -3.32 4.54
CA VAL A 148 -10.87 -2.69 5.86
C VAL A 148 -10.88 -1.16 5.74
N ASN A 149 -10.13 -0.61 4.78
CA ASN A 149 -10.10 0.84 4.56
C ASN A 149 -11.46 1.39 4.09
N LEU A 150 -12.15 0.68 3.19
CA LEU A 150 -13.47 1.08 2.72
C LEU A 150 -14.50 1.08 3.86
N PHE A 151 -14.53 0.01 4.66
CA PHE A 151 -15.47 -0.13 5.77
C PHE A 151 -15.20 0.90 6.88
N SER A 152 -13.93 1.14 7.19
CA SER A 152 -13.51 2.16 8.16
C SER A 152 -13.91 3.56 7.68
N PHE A 153 -13.66 3.89 6.41
CA PHE A 153 -14.01 5.18 5.83
C PHE A 153 -15.53 5.44 5.86
N THR A 154 -16.35 4.47 5.46
CA THR A 154 -17.82 4.64 5.49
C THR A 154 -18.33 4.79 6.92
N TYR A 155 -17.81 4.01 7.86
CA TYR A 155 -18.15 4.13 9.28
C TYR A 155 -17.80 5.53 9.84
N GLY A 156 -16.58 6.01 9.58
CA GLY A 156 -16.14 7.33 10.00
C GLY A 156 -16.95 8.46 9.36
N LEU A 157 -17.32 8.33 8.09
CA LEU A 157 -18.12 9.34 7.37
C LEU A 157 -19.55 9.43 7.92
N ILE A 158 -20.20 8.29 8.20
CA ILE A 158 -21.53 8.26 8.83
C ILE A 158 -21.48 8.91 10.22
N HIS A 159 -20.47 8.57 11.02
CA HIS A 159 -20.32 9.11 12.37
C HIS A 159 -20.03 10.62 12.36
N PHE A 160 -19.26 11.09 11.38
CA PHE A 160 -18.96 12.51 11.18
C PHE A 160 -20.22 13.30 10.80
N VAL A 161 -21.02 12.81 9.84
CA VAL A 161 -22.25 13.45 9.38
C VAL A 161 -23.31 13.49 10.49
N ASN A 162 -23.44 12.43 11.28
CA ASN A 162 -24.42 12.35 12.36
C ASN A 162 -24.06 13.20 13.60
N GLY A 163 -22.91 13.88 13.60
CA GLY A 163 -22.53 14.82 14.66
C GLY A 163 -22.25 14.19 16.03
N SER A 164 -22.17 12.85 16.11
CA SER A 164 -22.18 12.10 17.38
C SER A 164 -20.85 12.14 18.14
N ASN A 165 -19.74 12.60 17.56
CA ASN A 165 -18.52 12.98 18.27
C ASN A 165 -17.67 13.91 17.42
N LYS A 166 -17.47 15.16 17.88
CA LYS A 166 -16.44 16.07 17.35
C LYS A 166 -15.02 15.62 17.71
N GLU A 167 -14.89 14.62 18.58
CA GLU A 167 -13.64 14.04 19.07
C GLU A 167 -13.02 13.02 18.10
N MET A 168 -13.82 12.46 17.18
CA MET A 168 -13.31 11.56 16.14
C MET A 168 -12.57 12.41 15.11
N GLY A 169 -11.27 12.54 15.30
CA GLY A 169 -10.44 13.52 14.62
C GLY A 169 -10.59 13.47 13.10
N LEU A 170 -10.59 14.65 12.47
CA LEU A 170 -10.55 14.80 11.01
C LEU A 170 -9.33 14.09 10.39
N MET A 171 -8.24 13.93 11.14
CA MET A 171 -6.99 13.35 10.67
C MET A 171 -7.08 11.86 10.32
N PRO A 172 -7.61 10.96 11.18
CA PRO A 172 -7.94 9.59 10.81
C PRO A 172 -8.81 9.45 9.54
N LEU A 173 -9.79 10.35 9.35
CA LEU A 173 -10.67 10.35 8.17
C LEU A 173 -9.91 10.81 6.91
N LEU A 174 -9.09 11.86 7.03
CA LEU A 174 -8.21 12.33 5.95
C LEU A 174 -7.15 11.31 5.58
N LEU A 175 -6.59 10.58 6.55
CA LEU A 175 -5.60 9.52 6.31
C LEU A 175 -6.23 8.30 5.64
N SER A 176 -7.42 7.88 6.05
CA SER A 176 -8.16 6.79 5.37
C SER A 176 -8.60 7.17 3.96
N ALA A 177 -8.94 8.44 3.71
CA ALA A 177 -9.19 9.00 2.37
C ALA A 177 -7.91 9.15 1.53
N SER A 178 -6.79 9.47 2.17
CA SER A 178 -5.46 9.59 1.54
C SER A 178 -4.87 8.24 1.19
N PHE A 179 -5.32 7.15 1.82
CA PHE A 179 -4.97 5.80 1.42
C PHE A 179 -5.49 5.54 0.00
N PRO A 180 -4.61 5.41 -1.02
CA PRO A 180 -5.00 5.36 -2.43
C PRO A 180 -5.75 4.10 -2.87
N LEU A 181 -6.10 3.23 -1.92
CA LEU A 181 -6.83 1.99 -2.14
C LEU A 181 -8.26 2.23 -2.63
N LEU A 182 -8.88 3.38 -2.31
CA LEU A 182 -10.24 3.70 -2.77
C LEU A 182 -10.33 3.88 -4.30
N LYS A 183 -9.27 4.37 -4.95
CA LYS A 183 -9.20 4.43 -6.43
C LYS A 183 -8.86 3.06 -7.06
N GLN A 184 -8.26 2.15 -6.28
CA GLN A 184 -7.91 0.79 -6.69
C GLN A 184 -9.17 -0.04 -6.95
N LEU A 185 -10.17 0.02 -6.06
CA LEU A 185 -11.42 -0.73 -6.22
C LEU A 185 -12.25 -0.21 -7.40
N TRP A 186 -12.28 1.11 -7.61
CA TRP A 186 -13.04 1.74 -8.69
C TRP A 186 -12.47 1.44 -10.08
N TYR A 187 -11.14 1.48 -10.26
CA TYR A 187 -10.50 1.13 -11.55
C TYR A 187 -10.55 -0.37 -11.87
N TRP A 188 -10.60 -1.25 -10.86
CA TRP A 188 -10.71 -2.70 -11.07
C TRP A 188 -12.17 -3.16 -11.28
N LEU A 189 -13.15 -2.49 -10.68
CA LEU A 189 -14.58 -2.82 -10.85
C LEU A 189 -15.17 -2.28 -12.16
N PHE A 190 -14.56 -1.27 -12.78
CA PHE A 190 -15.09 -0.63 -14.01
C PHE A 190 -14.18 -0.73 -15.23
N ILE A 191 -13.06 -1.45 -15.14
CA ILE A 191 -12.28 -1.88 -16.31
C ILE A 191 -12.08 -3.39 -16.24
N GLN A 192 -13.18 -4.09 -16.51
CA GLN A 192 -13.23 -5.34 -17.28
C GLN A 192 -14.26 -5.14 -18.39
#